data_AF-A0A925M973-F1
#
_entry.id   AF-A0A925M973-F1
#
_cell.length_a   1.000
_cell.length_b   1.000
_cell.length_c   1.000
_cell.angle_alpha   90.00
_cell.angle_beta   90.00
_cell.angle_gamma   90.00
#
_symmetry.space_group_name_H-M   'P 1'
#
loop_
_entity.id
_entity.type
_entity.pdbx_description
1 polymer ?
#
loop_
_entity_poly.entity_id
_entity_poly.type
_entity_poly.pdbx_seq_one_letter_code
_entity_poly.pdbx_strand_id
1 'polypeptide(L)'
;MTGSTRRRRLWPNIASCIDGTGRVFKSNAVVATQNNNLVDGRDAASAVPSTAYSTVTLQGLAGNTRLDGVLASSSASRARVTSATHTFNFLRDTAGFNETMGYFHIDFAQRYIRALGFTNVNNRRQVFSVDRTTADNSFYSPGNKQITFGTGGVDDAEDGEVVIHE
;
A
#
# COMPACT_ATOMS: atom_id res chain seq x y z
N MET A 1 43.52 -2.52 -16.31
CA MET A 1 42.66 -1.94 -15.26
C MET A 1 41.24 -1.94 -15.78
N THR A 2 40.44 -2.94 -15.40
CA THR A 2 39.06 -3.12 -15.88
C THR A 2 38.12 -2.29 -15.01
N GLY A 3 37.65 -1.17 -15.56
CA GLY A 3 36.65 -0.32 -14.90
C GLY A 3 35.29 -1.00 -14.86
N SER A 4 34.91 -1.50 -13.68
CA SER A 4 33.56 -2.01 -13.41
C SER A 4 32.57 -0.84 -13.37
N THR A 5 31.76 -0.70 -14.41
CA THR A 5 30.64 0.24 -14.43
C THR A 5 29.57 -0.26 -13.48
N ARG A 6 29.47 0.33 -12.28
CA ARG A 6 28.33 0.13 -11.38
C ARG A 6 27.06 0.55 -12.13
N ARG A 7 26.28 -0.42 -12.61
CA ARG A 7 24.93 -0.17 -13.13
C ARG A 7 24.12 0.46 -12.00
N ARG A 8 23.88 1.77 -12.07
CA ARG A 8 22.81 2.41 -11.32
C ARG A 8 21.55 1.63 -11.65
N ARG A 9 20.91 1.05 -10.63
CA ARG A 9 19.58 0.46 -10.74
C ARG A 9 18.62 1.61 -11.01
N LEU A 10 18.54 2.01 -12.27
CA LEU A 10 17.60 3.01 -12.74
C LEU A 10 16.21 2.39 -12.54
N TRP A 11 15.37 3.10 -11.80
CA TRP A 11 13.93 2.88 -11.78
C TRP A 11 13.41 2.76 -13.21
N PRO A 12 12.34 2.00 -13.48
CA PRO A 12 11.68 2.08 -14.78
C PRO A 12 11.45 3.56 -15.12
N ASN A 13 11.72 3.93 -16.38
CA ASN A 13 11.59 5.30 -16.86
C ASN A 13 10.27 5.89 -16.35
N ILE A 14 10.32 7.04 -15.65
CA ILE A 14 9.12 7.72 -15.13
C ILE A 14 8.12 8.00 -16.28
N ALA A 15 8.62 8.11 -17.52
CA ALA A 15 7.83 8.24 -18.75
C ALA A 15 6.91 7.05 -19.10
N SER A 16 7.01 5.90 -18.43
CA SER A 16 6.12 4.75 -18.62
C SER A 16 5.19 4.47 -17.43
N CYS A 17 5.19 5.33 -16.43
CA CYS A 17 4.32 5.18 -15.28
C CYS A 17 2.94 5.79 -15.58
N ILE A 18 1.90 5.20 -15.03
CA ILE A 18 0.52 5.69 -15.15
C ILE A 18 -0.06 5.93 -13.78
N ASP A 19 -1.11 6.74 -13.72
CA ASP A 19 -1.90 6.91 -12.52
C ASP A 19 -3.17 6.05 -12.60
N GLY A 20 -3.51 5.42 -11.49
CA GLY A 20 -4.75 4.68 -11.30
C GLY A 20 -5.69 5.39 -10.33
N THR A 21 -6.80 4.73 -10.03
CA THR A 21 -7.72 5.17 -8.96
C THR A 21 -7.94 4.02 -7.99
N GLY A 22 -8.05 4.34 -6.71
CA GLY A 22 -8.33 3.34 -5.67
C GLY A 22 -9.26 3.88 -4.60
N ARG A 23 -9.85 2.97 -3.84
CA ARG A 23 -10.64 3.28 -2.66
C ARG A 23 -9.84 2.96 -1.40
N VAL A 24 -9.78 3.90 -0.45
CA VAL A 24 -8.98 3.82 0.78
C VAL A 24 -9.72 4.46 1.96
N PHE A 25 -9.31 4.13 3.18
CA PHE A 25 -9.47 5.04 4.33
C PHE A 25 -8.32 6.05 4.33
N LYS A 26 -8.62 7.33 4.64
CA LYS A 26 -7.59 8.39 4.70
C LYS A 26 -6.63 8.23 5.88
N SER A 27 -7.10 7.62 6.96
CA SER A 27 -6.30 7.13 8.08
C SER A 27 -6.78 5.70 8.36
N ASN A 28 -7.89 5.55 9.07
CA ASN A 28 -8.58 4.28 9.31
C ASN A 28 -10.12 4.48 9.34
N ALA A 29 -10.88 3.40 9.50
CA ALA A 29 -12.34 3.44 9.53
C ALA A 29 -12.92 4.17 10.75
N VAL A 30 -12.28 4.08 11.93
CA VAL A 30 -12.73 4.75 13.16
C VAL A 30 -12.68 6.26 13.00
N VAL A 31 -11.55 6.79 12.51
CA VAL A 31 -11.36 8.22 12.25
C VAL A 31 -12.31 8.70 11.14
N ALA A 32 -12.42 7.94 10.06
CA ALA A 32 -13.28 8.31 8.93
C ALA A 32 -14.76 8.37 9.29
N THR A 33 -15.21 7.52 10.23
CA THR A 33 -16.60 7.48 10.70
C THR A 33 -16.85 8.35 11.93
N GLN A 34 -15.79 8.81 12.61
CA GLN A 34 -15.86 9.46 13.93
C GLN A 34 -16.60 8.60 14.97
N ASN A 35 -16.46 7.28 14.88
CA ASN A 35 -17.16 6.33 15.74
C ASN A 35 -16.17 5.44 16.51
N ASN A 36 -15.90 5.78 17.76
CA ASN A 36 -15.02 5.00 18.64
C ASN A 36 -15.62 3.66 19.09
N ASN A 37 -16.90 3.42 18.81
CA ASN A 37 -17.58 2.15 19.09
C ASN A 37 -17.71 1.27 17.82
N LEU A 38 -17.04 1.64 16.73
CA LEU A 38 -16.99 0.83 15.53
C LEU A 38 -16.37 -0.52 15.85
N VAL A 39 -17.02 -1.60 15.39
CA VAL A 39 -16.52 -2.97 15.55
C VAL A 39 -16.24 -3.54 14.18
N ASP A 40 -15.22 -4.39 14.12
CA ASP A 40 -14.75 -5.01 12.88
C ASP A 40 -15.87 -5.74 12.11
N GLY A 41 -16.66 -6.55 12.81
CA GLY A 41 -17.73 -7.31 12.17
C GLY A 41 -17.22 -8.45 11.26
N ARG A 42 -16.00 -8.97 11.50
CA ARG A 42 -15.37 -10.06 10.73
C ARG A 42 -15.25 -9.71 9.26
N ASP A 43 -14.58 -8.61 8.98
CA ASP A 43 -14.35 -8.08 7.63
C ASP A 43 -15.62 -7.73 6.84
N ALA A 44 -16.80 -7.73 7.49
CA ALA A 44 -18.03 -7.43 6.79
C ALA A 44 -18.00 -6.02 6.21
N ALA A 45 -18.24 -5.89 4.90
CA ALA A 45 -18.30 -4.60 4.23
C ALA A 45 -19.36 -3.67 4.86
N SER A 46 -20.45 -4.25 5.39
CA SER A 46 -21.53 -3.54 6.08
C SER A 46 -21.13 -2.98 7.44
N ALA A 47 -20.00 -3.40 8.03
CA ALA A 47 -19.50 -2.84 9.28
C ALA A 47 -19.07 -1.38 9.12
N VAL A 48 -18.68 -0.98 7.90
CA VAL A 48 -18.18 0.38 7.62
C VAL A 48 -19.07 1.06 6.56
N PRO A 49 -19.66 2.22 6.85
CA PRO A 49 -20.50 2.93 5.87
C PRO A 49 -19.67 3.41 4.68
N SER A 50 -20.30 3.50 3.51
CA SER A 50 -19.65 3.93 2.26
C SER A 50 -19.02 5.34 2.36
N THR A 51 -19.54 6.19 3.24
CA THR A 51 -19.02 7.54 3.51
C THR A 51 -17.65 7.56 4.17
N ALA A 52 -17.20 6.45 4.78
CA ALA A 52 -15.87 6.35 5.37
C ALA A 52 -14.76 6.22 4.32
N TYR A 53 -15.11 5.79 3.11
CA TYR A 53 -14.16 5.53 2.05
C TYR A 53 -13.91 6.77 1.21
N SER A 54 -12.65 6.98 0.83
CA SER A 54 -12.22 8.03 -0.09
C SER A 54 -11.71 7.42 -1.39
N THR A 55 -12.10 7.98 -2.53
CA THR A 55 -11.44 7.70 -3.80
C THR A 55 -10.18 8.56 -3.92
N VAL A 56 -9.07 7.93 -4.28
CA VAL A 56 -7.75 8.56 -4.40
C VAL A 56 -7.08 8.20 -5.73
N THR A 57 -6.15 9.05 -6.16
CA THR A 57 -5.21 8.73 -7.23
C THR A 57 -4.11 7.83 -6.70
N LEU A 58 -3.84 6.73 -7.40
CA LEU A 58 -2.72 5.83 -7.13
C LEU A 58 -1.59 6.19 -8.09
N GLN A 59 -0.58 6.91 -7.59
CA GLN A 59 0.41 7.57 -8.44
C GLN A 59 1.55 6.65 -8.87
N GLY A 60 1.91 6.69 -10.15
CA GLY A 60 3.16 6.08 -10.63
C GLY A 60 3.16 4.55 -10.61
N LEU A 61 2.02 3.94 -10.99
CA LEU A 61 1.92 2.52 -11.29
C LEU A 61 2.75 2.18 -12.53
N ALA A 62 3.30 0.97 -12.57
CA ALA A 62 4.24 0.50 -13.59
C ALA A 62 3.59 0.19 -14.96
N GLY A 63 2.31 0.54 -15.15
CA GLY A 63 1.55 0.25 -16.37
C GLY A 63 1.12 -1.21 -16.52
N ASN A 64 1.53 -2.09 -15.60
CA ASN A 64 0.97 -3.44 -15.50
C ASN A 64 -0.39 -3.40 -14.79
N THR A 65 -1.11 -4.52 -14.79
CA THR A 65 -2.45 -4.60 -14.20
C THR A 65 -2.45 -4.71 -12.67
N ARG A 66 -1.32 -4.53 -11.99
CA ARG A 66 -1.19 -4.77 -10.54
C ARG A 66 -0.79 -3.49 -9.81
N LEU A 67 -0.84 -3.53 -8.47
CA LEU A 67 -0.34 -2.47 -7.59
C LEU A 67 1.20 -2.55 -7.46
N ASP A 68 1.87 -2.41 -8.60
CA ASP A 68 3.31 -2.25 -8.71
C ASP A 68 3.60 -0.82 -9.15
N GLY A 69 4.35 -0.07 -8.34
CA GLY A 69 4.73 1.30 -8.64
C GLY A 69 6.21 1.55 -8.49
N VAL A 70 6.59 2.80 -8.68
CA VAL A 70 7.97 3.25 -8.49
C VAL A 70 8.36 3.18 -7.01
N LEU A 71 7.45 3.49 -6.08
CA LEU A 71 7.75 3.66 -4.64
C LEU A 71 7.18 2.59 -3.75
N ALA A 72 6.06 2.00 -4.14
CA ALA A 72 5.41 0.90 -3.43
C ALA A 72 5.14 -0.27 -4.39
N SER A 73 5.13 -1.49 -3.89
CA SER A 73 4.72 -2.67 -4.67
C SER A 73 4.22 -3.78 -3.77
N SER A 74 3.03 -4.29 -4.10
CA SER A 74 2.43 -5.45 -3.43
C SER A 74 3.01 -6.79 -3.91
N SER A 75 4.20 -6.79 -4.53
CA SER A 75 4.75 -7.98 -5.18
C SER A 75 5.03 -9.15 -4.24
N ALA A 76 5.01 -8.92 -2.92
CA ALA A 76 5.18 -9.99 -1.95
C ALA A 76 3.85 -10.59 -1.45
N SER A 77 2.69 -10.00 -1.78
CA SER A 77 1.39 -10.64 -1.54
C SER A 77 1.25 -11.95 -2.31
N ARG A 78 0.58 -12.94 -1.72
CA ARG A 78 0.34 -14.26 -2.33
C ARG A 78 -0.76 -14.15 -3.40
N ALA A 79 -1.89 -13.55 -3.05
CA ALA A 79 -3.07 -13.43 -3.90
C ALA A 79 -3.24 -12.00 -4.40
N ARG A 80 -2.38 -11.56 -5.32
CA ARG A 80 -2.37 -10.15 -5.71
C ARG A 80 -3.53 -9.80 -6.66
N VAL A 81 -4.19 -8.68 -6.40
CA VAL A 81 -5.26 -8.15 -7.26
C VAL A 81 -4.75 -7.69 -8.61
N THR A 82 -5.66 -7.69 -9.58
CA THR A 82 -5.43 -7.18 -10.94
C THR A 82 -6.57 -6.28 -11.40
N SER A 83 -6.24 -5.25 -12.19
CA SER A 83 -7.19 -4.36 -12.85
C SER A 83 -6.60 -3.86 -14.17
N ALA A 84 -7.25 -4.18 -15.29
CA ALA A 84 -6.83 -3.74 -16.62
C ALA A 84 -7.07 -2.24 -16.86
N THR A 85 -8.01 -1.65 -16.11
CA THR A 85 -8.33 -0.21 -16.15
C THR A 85 -7.63 0.57 -15.05
N HIS A 86 -6.75 -0.07 -14.27
CA HIS A 86 -6.04 0.51 -13.13
C HIS A 86 -6.98 1.17 -12.10
N THR A 87 -8.17 0.59 -11.98
CA THR A 87 -9.19 0.96 -10.99
C THR A 87 -9.25 -0.12 -9.93
N PHE A 88 -8.86 0.21 -8.70
CA PHE A 88 -8.76 -0.67 -7.52
C PHE A 88 -9.76 -0.21 -6.45
N ASN A 89 -11.05 -0.23 -6.81
CA ASN A 89 -12.14 0.24 -5.95
C ASN A 89 -12.78 -0.94 -5.22
N PHE A 90 -12.13 -1.38 -4.15
CA PHE A 90 -12.58 -2.49 -3.32
C PHE A 90 -13.23 -2.01 -2.03
N LEU A 91 -13.98 -2.89 -1.38
CA LEU A 91 -14.45 -2.73 0.00
C LEU A 91 -13.58 -3.60 0.92
N ARG A 92 -13.64 -3.31 2.22
CA ARG A 92 -12.78 -3.93 3.24
C ARG A 92 -12.87 -5.46 3.32
N ASP A 93 -13.97 -6.04 2.85
CA ASP A 93 -14.20 -7.50 2.79
C ASP A 93 -13.34 -8.23 1.75
N THR A 94 -12.32 -7.56 1.19
CA THR A 94 -11.45 -8.12 0.17
C THR A 94 -9.99 -7.74 0.41
N ALA A 95 -9.07 -8.67 0.18
CA ALA A 95 -7.63 -8.40 0.22
C ALA A 95 -7.18 -7.30 -0.75
N GLY A 96 -7.98 -7.02 -1.80
CA GLY A 96 -7.74 -5.92 -2.73
C GLY A 96 -7.82 -4.54 -2.09
N PHE A 97 -8.67 -4.38 -1.08
CA PHE A 97 -8.74 -3.14 -0.31
C PHE A 97 -7.45 -2.93 0.48
N ASN A 98 -6.98 -3.96 1.18
CA ASN A 98 -5.73 -3.95 1.92
C ASN A 98 -4.53 -3.65 1.02
N GLU A 99 -4.46 -4.27 -0.17
CA GLU A 99 -3.40 -3.95 -1.11
C GLU A 99 -3.45 -2.49 -1.58
N THR A 100 -4.67 -1.96 -1.79
CA THR A 100 -4.87 -0.57 -2.22
C THR A 100 -4.45 0.42 -1.13
N MET A 101 -4.82 0.14 0.12
CA MET A 101 -4.39 0.89 1.30
C MET A 101 -2.87 0.90 1.44
N GLY A 102 -2.26 -0.29 1.41
CA GLY A 102 -0.80 -0.46 1.51
C GLY A 102 -0.07 0.32 0.41
N TYR A 103 -0.51 0.21 -0.84
CA TYR A 103 0.09 0.94 -1.94
C TYR A 103 -0.01 2.46 -1.75
N PHE A 104 -1.21 2.97 -1.45
CA PHE A 104 -1.47 4.39 -1.32
C PHE A 104 -0.63 5.03 -0.21
N HIS A 105 -0.66 4.48 1.00
CA HIS A 105 0.00 5.08 2.16
C HIS A 105 1.53 4.99 2.08
N ILE A 106 2.08 3.87 1.59
CA ILE A 106 3.53 3.73 1.38
C ILE A 106 4.04 4.71 0.31
N ASP A 107 3.34 4.80 -0.83
CA ASP A 107 3.71 5.74 -1.91
C ASP A 107 3.59 7.19 -1.43
N PHE A 108 2.50 7.52 -0.72
CA PHE A 108 2.28 8.83 -0.11
C PHE A 108 3.43 9.22 0.84
N ALA A 109 3.78 8.35 1.79
CA ALA A 109 4.85 8.61 2.76
C ALA A 109 6.20 8.83 2.07
N GLN A 110 6.55 8.00 1.07
CA GLN A 110 7.79 8.16 0.32
C GLN A 110 7.83 9.46 -0.47
N ARG A 111 6.71 9.88 -1.09
CA ARG A 111 6.62 11.17 -1.78
C ARG A 111 6.72 12.34 -0.82
N TYR A 112 6.04 12.26 0.32
CA TYR A 112 6.05 13.29 1.33
C TYR A 112 7.47 13.53 1.90
N ILE A 113 8.17 12.48 2.30
CA ILE A 113 9.56 12.56 2.79
C ILE A 113 10.49 13.24 1.75
N ARG A 114 10.31 12.92 0.46
CA ARG A 114 11.09 13.53 -0.62
C ARG A 114 10.71 15.00 -0.87
N ALA A 115 9.43 15.35 -0.76
CA ALA A 115 8.96 16.72 -0.88
C ALA A 115 9.53 17.63 0.23
N LEU A 116 9.84 17.06 1.39
CA LEU A 116 10.58 17.74 2.46
C LEU A 116 12.08 17.93 2.18
N GLY A 117 12.59 17.43 1.04
CA GLY A 117 14.00 17.52 0.64
C GLY A 117 14.84 16.27 0.92
N PHE A 118 14.28 15.26 1.60
CA PHE A 118 15.00 14.02 1.93
C PHE A 118 14.94 13.01 0.78
N THR A 119 15.73 13.24 -0.26
CA THR A 119 15.68 12.43 -1.49
C THR A 119 16.44 11.09 -1.42
N ASN A 120 17.19 10.83 -0.35
CA ASN A 120 18.02 9.62 -0.21
C ASN A 120 17.72 8.77 1.04
N VAL A 121 16.67 9.10 1.80
CA VAL A 121 16.26 8.32 2.98
C VAL A 121 15.43 7.12 2.51
N ASN A 122 15.91 5.92 2.83
CA ASN A 122 15.28 4.66 2.41
C ASN A 122 14.80 4.71 0.94
N ASN A 123 15.63 5.28 0.05
CA ASN A 123 15.25 5.65 -1.32
C ASN A 123 15.20 4.43 -2.25
N ARG A 124 14.24 3.55 -1.98
CA ARG A 124 13.92 2.36 -2.75
C ARG A 124 12.40 2.19 -2.80
N ARG A 125 11.96 1.29 -3.68
CA ARG A 125 10.60 0.77 -3.67
C ARG A 125 10.45 -0.09 -2.45
N GLN A 126 9.48 0.27 -1.62
CA GLN A 126 9.07 -0.55 -0.50
C GLN A 126 8.19 -1.67 -1.06
N VAL A 127 8.54 -2.90 -0.70
CA VAL A 127 7.79 -4.09 -1.11
C VAL A 127 7.00 -4.56 0.10
N PHE A 128 5.71 -4.79 -0.08
CA PHE A 128 4.82 -5.18 1.01
C PHE A 128 3.96 -6.38 0.65
N SER A 129 3.34 -6.95 1.67
CA SER A 129 2.36 -8.02 1.56
C SER A 129 1.26 -7.85 2.61
N VAL A 130 0.02 -8.18 2.23
CA VAL A 130 -1.17 -8.06 3.10
C VAL A 130 -1.75 -9.39 3.54
N ASP A 131 -1.10 -10.49 3.19
CA ASP A 131 -1.71 -11.82 3.27
C ASP A 131 -0.70 -12.90 3.65
N ARG A 132 0.36 -12.61 4.42
CA ARG A 132 1.40 -13.60 4.76
C ARG A 132 1.26 -14.20 6.15
N THR A 133 0.49 -13.54 7.02
CA THR A 133 0.25 -13.99 8.40
C THR A 133 -1.19 -13.65 8.77
N THR A 134 -1.82 -14.51 9.58
CA THR A 134 -3.14 -14.29 10.17
C THR A 134 -3.04 -13.76 11.60
N ALA A 135 -1.83 -13.41 12.04
CA ALA A 135 -1.61 -12.76 13.32
C ALA A 135 -2.13 -11.32 13.27
N ASP A 136 -2.59 -10.83 14.41
CA ASP A 136 -2.81 -9.41 14.70
C ASP A 136 -1.44 -8.79 14.99
N ASN A 137 -0.66 -8.58 13.92
CA ASN A 137 0.70 -8.06 13.98
C ASN A 137 1.22 -7.72 12.58
N SER A 138 1.84 -6.55 12.49
CA SER A 138 2.61 -6.08 11.34
C SER A 138 4.10 -6.01 11.64
N PHE A 139 4.93 -6.06 10.59
CA PHE A 139 6.37 -5.92 10.75
C PHE A 139 7.09 -5.59 9.44
N TYR A 140 8.10 -4.74 9.55
CA TYR A 140 9.21 -4.66 8.61
C TYR A 140 10.28 -5.72 8.88
N SER A 141 10.67 -6.48 7.85
CA SER A 141 11.73 -7.48 7.90
C SER A 141 13.05 -6.92 7.35
N PRO A 142 14.09 -6.64 8.16
CA PRO A 142 15.34 -6.05 7.67
C PRO A 142 16.11 -6.94 6.70
N GLY A 143 16.00 -8.27 6.85
CA GLY A 143 16.74 -9.24 6.03
C GLY A 143 16.33 -9.26 4.56
N ASN A 144 15.04 -9.15 4.27
CA ASN A 144 14.50 -9.14 2.89
C ASN A 144 13.90 -7.77 2.49
N LYS A 145 13.86 -6.81 3.42
CA LYS A 145 13.35 -5.44 3.22
C LYS A 145 11.88 -5.39 2.83
N GLN A 146 11.10 -6.35 3.31
CA GLN A 146 9.67 -6.48 3.05
C GLN A 146 8.87 -6.01 4.27
N ILE A 147 7.77 -5.30 4.01
CA ILE A 147 6.72 -5.00 4.99
C ILE A 147 5.66 -6.10 4.93
N THR A 148 5.19 -6.58 6.07
CA THR A 148 4.11 -7.57 6.15
C THR A 148 3.03 -7.04 7.07
N PHE A 149 1.80 -7.00 6.56
CA PHE A 149 0.60 -6.68 7.32
C PHE A 149 -0.14 -7.97 7.69
N GLY A 150 -0.55 -8.05 8.95
CA GLY A 150 -1.34 -9.15 9.46
C GLY A 150 -2.82 -9.02 9.14
N THR A 151 -3.52 -10.15 9.19
CA THR A 151 -4.98 -10.24 8.97
C THR A 151 -5.73 -10.72 10.22
N GLY A 152 -5.15 -10.47 11.40
CA GLY A 152 -5.75 -10.89 12.68
C GLY A 152 -6.59 -9.76 13.26
N GLY A 153 -7.87 -10.02 13.57
CA GLY A 153 -8.75 -8.96 14.08
C GLY A 153 -9.21 -8.06 12.94
N VAL A 154 -8.90 -6.77 13.02
CA VAL A 154 -9.01 -5.86 11.86
C VAL A 154 -7.74 -6.02 11.05
N ASP A 155 -7.84 -6.20 9.73
CA ASP A 155 -6.65 -6.28 8.89
C ASP A 155 -5.77 -5.04 9.06
N ASP A 156 -4.49 -5.25 9.41
CA ASP A 156 -3.59 -4.16 9.81
C ASP A 156 -3.36 -3.13 8.70
N ALA A 157 -3.47 -3.57 7.45
CA ALA A 157 -3.36 -2.71 6.28
C ALA A 157 -4.54 -1.72 6.14
N GLU A 158 -5.64 -1.90 6.90
CA GLU A 158 -6.75 -0.96 6.96
C GLU A 158 -6.46 0.28 7.82
N ASP A 159 -5.32 0.34 8.52
CA ASP A 159 -4.86 1.52 9.21
C ASP A 159 -3.62 2.14 8.53
N GLY A 160 -3.80 3.32 7.94
CA GLY A 160 -2.73 4.06 7.29
C GLY A 160 -1.57 4.43 8.22
N GLU A 161 -1.81 4.59 9.52
CA GLU A 161 -0.76 4.88 10.50
C GLU A 161 0.12 3.65 10.76
N VAL A 162 -0.48 2.46 10.82
CA VAL A 162 0.25 1.18 10.87
C VAL A 162 1.06 0.99 9.58
N VAL A 163 0.46 1.27 8.42
CA VAL A 163 1.17 1.17 7.13
C VAL A 163 2.39 2.08 7.06
N ILE A 164 2.34 3.28 7.64
CA ILE A 164 3.46 4.23 7.66
C ILE A 164 4.49 3.90 8.75
N HIS A 165 4.06 3.28 9.85
CA HIS A 165 4.94 2.83 10.94
C HIS A 165 5.98 1.82 10.43
N GLU A 166 5.55 0.87 9.61
CA GLU A 166 6.39 -0.20 9.05
C GLU A 166 7.32 0.24 7.90
#